data_AF-A0A2V9KJX7-F1
#
_entry.id   AF-A0A2V9KJX7-F1
#
_cell.length_a   1.000
_cell.length_b   1.000
_cell.length_c   1.000
_cell.angle_alpha   90.00
_cell.angle_beta   90.00
_cell.angle_gamma   90.00
#
_symmetry.space_group_name_H-M   'P 1'
#
loop_
_entity.id
_entity.type
_entity.pdbx_description
1 polymer ?
#
loop_
_entity_poly.entity_id
_entity_poly.type
_entity_poly.pdbx_seq_one_letter_code
_entity_poly.pdbx_strand_id
1 'polypeptide(L)'
;MLVSYLSTTAMFQLGLLPGPGGERISPDLANARRTIDLLGVLERKTCGNLTAEEAQLLDDVLADLRMGYVEMENRLAKKRK
;
A
#
# COMPACT_ATOMS: atom_id res chain seq x y z
N MET A 1 -8.78 -2.71 12.04
CA MET A 1 -9.66 -2.24 10.93
C MET A 1 -9.07 -1.10 10.11
N LEU A 2 -8.48 -0.06 10.71
CA LEU A 2 -7.88 1.07 9.96
C LEU A 2 -6.74 0.65 9.01
N VAL A 3 -5.81 -0.18 9.50
CA VAL A 3 -4.68 -0.70 8.71
C VAL A 3 -5.18 -1.45 7.46
N SER A 4 -6.17 -2.32 7.63
CA SER A 4 -6.78 -3.07 6.52
C SER A 4 -7.43 -2.16 5.49
N TYR A 5 -8.13 -1.09 5.92
CA TYR A 5 -8.73 -0.11 5.00
C TYR A 5 -7.68 0.63 4.17
N LEU A 6 -6.62 1.13 4.83
CA LEU A 6 -5.53 1.83 4.15
C LEU A 6 -4.74 0.88 3.23
N SER A 7 -4.58 -0.38 3.64
CA SER A 7 -3.95 -1.41 2.81
C SER A 7 -4.72 -1.66 1.52
N THR A 8 -6.03 -1.92 1.60
CA THR A 8 -6.87 -2.07 0.41
C THR A 8 -6.85 -0.82 -0.47
N THR A 9 -6.86 0.36 0.14
CA THR A 9 -6.78 1.64 -0.59
C THR A 9 -5.45 1.76 -1.35
N ALA A 10 -4.33 1.42 -0.73
CA ALA A 10 -3.02 1.42 -1.37
C ALA A 10 -2.94 0.38 -2.50
N MET A 11 -3.47 -0.84 -2.31
CA MET A 11 -3.53 -1.87 -3.36
C MET A 11 -4.35 -1.42 -4.57
N PHE A 12 -5.47 -0.73 -4.34
CA PHE A 12 -6.29 -0.15 -5.40
C PHE A 12 -5.54 0.94 -6.16
N GLN A 13 -4.85 1.83 -5.45
CA GLN A 13 -4.01 2.87 -6.03
C GLN A 13 -2.81 2.30 -6.81
N LEU A 14 -2.27 1.16 -6.39
CA LEU A 14 -1.24 0.42 -7.13
C LEU A 14 -1.78 -0.30 -8.38
N GLY A 15 -3.10 -0.30 -8.59
CA GLY A 15 -3.74 -1.04 -9.70
C GLY A 15 -3.66 -2.56 -9.54
N LEU A 16 -3.45 -3.04 -8.31
CA LEU A 16 -3.43 -4.48 -7.98
C LEU A 16 -4.84 -5.06 -7.84
N LEU A 17 -5.84 -4.20 -7.63
CA LEU A 17 -7.24 -4.56 -7.53
C LEU A 17 -8.02 -4.04 -8.75
N PRO A 18 -8.94 -4.84 -9.32
CA PRO A 18 -9.84 -4.36 -10.37
C PRO A 18 -10.86 -3.37 -9.79
N GLY A 19 -11.36 -2.48 -10.66
CA GLY A 19 -12.48 -1.61 -10.33
C GLY A 19 -13.79 -2.39 -10.08
N PRO A 20 -14.84 -1.72 -9.56
CA PRO A 20 -16.12 -2.36 -9.24
C PRO A 20 -16.76 -3.10 -10.43
N GLY A 21 -16.45 -2.69 -11.67
CA GLY A 21 -16.90 -3.32 -12.91
C GLY A 21 -15.91 -4.29 -13.55
N GLY A 22 -14.83 -4.68 -12.85
CA GLY A 22 -13.77 -5.53 -13.42
C GLY A 22 -12.76 -4.78 -14.30
N GLU A 23 -12.89 -3.45 -14.41
CA GLU A 23 -12.00 -2.62 -15.20
C GLU A 23 -10.61 -2.50 -14.58
N ARG A 24 -9.57 -2.50 -15.43
CA ARG A 24 -8.19 -2.27 -14.99
C ARG A 24 -8.00 -0.78 -14.78
N ILE A 25 -7.92 -0.38 -13.52
CA ILE A 25 -7.62 0.99 -13.13
C ILE A 25 -6.11 1.21 -13.30
N SER A 26 -5.77 2.33 -13.94
CA SER A 26 -4.36 2.69 -14.11
C SER A 26 -3.72 2.97 -12.74
N PRO A 27 -2.53 2.42 -12.44
CA PRO A 27 -1.88 2.67 -11.17
C PRO A 27 -1.60 4.18 -10.97
N ASP A 28 -2.00 4.69 -9.81
CA ASP A 28 -1.63 6.01 -9.30
C ASP A 28 -0.57 5.85 -8.21
N LEU A 29 0.69 5.79 -8.66
CA LEU A 29 1.84 5.67 -7.76
C LEU A 29 1.95 6.86 -6.79
N ALA A 30 1.53 8.06 -7.18
CA ALA A 30 1.65 9.22 -6.30
C ALA A 30 0.73 9.08 -5.08
N ASN A 31 -0.52 8.65 -5.30
CA ASN A 31 -1.44 8.36 -4.21
C ASN A 31 -1.06 7.10 -3.42
N ALA A 32 -0.61 6.03 -4.09
CA ALA A 32 -0.13 4.83 -3.41
C ALA A 32 1.00 5.14 -2.43
N ARG A 33 1.99 5.94 -2.85
CA ARG A 33 3.10 6.38 -2.00
C ARG A 33 2.60 7.16 -0.78
N ARG A 34 1.68 8.10 -0.96
CA ARG A 34 1.09 8.86 0.15
C ARG A 34 0.41 7.96 1.18
N THR A 35 -0.32 6.94 0.73
CA THR A 35 -1.00 5.99 1.62
C THR A 35 -0.01 5.11 2.38
N ILE A 36 1.05 4.63 1.71
CA ILE A 36 2.13 3.85 2.34
C ILE A 36 2.90 4.71 3.36
N ASP A 37 3.20 5.96 3.02
CA ASP A 37 3.86 6.91 3.93
C ASP A 37 3.00 7.18 5.16
N LEU A 38 1.67 7.31 4.99
CA LEU A 38 0.73 7.48 6.10
C LEU A 38 0.71 6.26 7.03
N LEU A 39 0.71 5.04 6.47
CA LEU A 39 0.85 3.81 7.26
C LEU A 39 2.16 3.78 8.04
N GLY A 40 3.26 4.22 7.45
CA GLY A 40 4.55 4.33 8.15
C GLY A 40 4.56 5.43 9.23
N VAL A 41 3.79 6.50 9.06
CA VAL A 41 3.58 7.49 10.14
C VAL A 41 2.77 6.88 11.28
N LEU A 42 1.74 6.09 10.98
CA LEU A 42 0.94 5.40 11.99
C LEU A 42 1.81 4.44 12.79
N GLU A 43 2.58 3.56 12.14
CA GLU A 43 3.56 2.65 12.77
C GLU A 43 4.43 3.38 13.81
N ARG A 44 5.07 4.48 13.40
CA ARG A 44 5.92 5.28 14.30
C ARG A 44 5.14 5.90 15.45
N LYS A 45 3.91 6.39 15.20
CA LYS A 45 3.10 7.07 16.22
C LYS A 45 2.42 6.10 17.19
N THR A 46 2.17 4.87 16.77
CA THR A 46 1.52 3.84 17.59
C THR A 46 2.51 2.88 18.23
N CYS A 47 3.81 2.98 17.92
CA CYS A 47 4.86 2.20 18.55
C CYS A 47 4.76 2.27 20.09
N GLY A 48 4.84 1.10 20.74
CA GLY A 48 4.66 0.95 22.19
C GLY A 48 3.20 0.92 22.69
N ASN A 49 2.22 1.17 21.81
CA ASN A 49 0.78 1.09 22.11
C ASN A 49 0.05 -0.03 21.35
N LEU A 50 0.77 -0.80 20.51
CA LEU A 50 0.21 -1.91 19.73
C LEU A 50 0.38 -3.23 20.48
N THR A 51 -0.56 -4.17 20.28
CA THR A 51 -0.31 -5.57 20.61
C THR A 51 0.72 -6.18 19.65
N ALA A 52 1.29 -7.34 20.01
CA ALA A 52 2.24 -8.04 19.13
C ALA A 52 1.60 -8.40 17.77
N GLU A 53 0.32 -8.76 17.78
CA GLU A 53 -0.45 -9.10 16.57
C GLU A 53 -0.69 -7.87 15.69
N GLU A 54 -1.01 -6.72 16.29
CA GLU A 54 -1.20 -5.47 15.56
C GLU A 54 0.10 -4.93 14.96
N ALA A 55 1.21 -5.04 15.70
CA ALA A 55 2.53 -4.67 15.22
C ALA A 55 2.94 -5.54 14.02
N GLN A 56 2.82 -6.87 14.15
CA GLN A 56 3.14 -7.79 13.07
C GLN A 56 2.28 -7.53 11.82
N LEU A 57 0.98 -7.34 12.00
CA LEU A 57 0.08 -7.02 10.89
C LEU A 57 0.50 -5.74 10.15
N LEU A 58 0.89 -4.70 10.89
CA LEU A 58 1.29 -3.42 10.31
C LEU A 58 2.62 -3.53 9.56
N ASP A 59 3.57 -4.26 10.12
CA ASP A 59 4.89 -4.54 9.50
C ASP A 59 4.71 -5.33 8.19
N ASP A 60 3.91 -6.41 8.22
CA ASP A 60 3.64 -7.25 7.05
C ASP A 60 2.97 -6.43 5.93
N VAL A 61 1.93 -5.65 6.27
CA VAL A 61 1.24 -4.77 5.32
C VAL A 61 2.19 -3.73 4.73
N LEU A 62 3.05 -3.11 5.54
CA LEU A 62 4.02 -2.13 5.05
C LEU A 62 5.06 -2.76 4.13
N ALA A 63 5.55 -3.96 4.45
CA ALA A 63 6.49 -4.70 3.62
C ALA A 63 5.88 -5.04 2.26
N ASP A 64 4.68 -5.61 2.25
CA ASP A 64 3.98 -6.01 1.04
C ASP A 64 3.68 -4.82 0.13
N LEU A 65 3.16 -3.72 0.69
CA LEU A 65 2.83 -2.53 -0.08
C LEU A 65 4.08 -1.84 -0.66
N ARG A 66 5.19 -1.80 0.10
CA ARG A 66 6.46 -1.22 -0.39
C ARG A 66 7.04 -2.06 -1.53
N MET A 67 7.01 -3.38 -1.43
CA MET A 67 7.43 -4.25 -2.54
C MET A 67 6.53 -4.07 -3.77
N GLY A 68 5.21 -4.09 -3.57
CA GLY A 68 4.24 -3.87 -4.65
C GLY A 68 4.44 -2.52 -5.34
N TYR A 69 4.74 -1.46 -4.58
CA TYR A 69 5.06 -0.14 -5.11
C TYR A 69 6.28 -0.18 -6.04
N VAL A 70 7.39 -0.75 -5.58
CA VAL A 70 8.64 -0.83 -6.37
C VAL A 70 8.45 -1.68 -7.62
N GLU A 71 7.69 -2.78 -7.53
CA GLU A 71 7.37 -3.59 -8.70
C GLU A 71 6.56 -2.79 -9.74
N MET A 72 5.54 -2.05 -9.28
CA MET A 72 4.70 -1.23 -10.15
C MET A 72 5.44 -0.05 -10.76
N GLU A 73 6.28 0.63 -9.99
CA GLU A 73 7.18 1.66 -10.48
C GLU A 73 8.10 1.13 -11.58
N ASN A 74 8.74 -0.02 -11.35
CA ASN A 74 9.61 -0.66 -12.35
C ASN A 74 8.83 -1.08 -13.61
N ARG A 75 7.61 -1.62 -13.45
CA ARG A 75 6.76 -2.03 -14.58
C ARG A 75 6.35 -0.83 -15.43
N LEU A 76 5.98 0.28 -14.80
CA LEU A 76 5.61 1.53 -15.49
C LEU A 76 6.83 2.21 -16.13
N ALA A 77 7.99 2.19 -15.48
CA ALA A 77 9.24 2.69 -16.06
C ALA A 77 9.65 1.90 -17.32
N LYS A 78 9.52 0.57 -17.30
CA LYS A 78 9.78 -0.29 -18.48
C LYS A 78 8.80 -0.02 -19.62
N LYS A 79 7.53 0.28 -19.33
CA LYS A 79 6.50 0.58 -20.35
C LYS A 79 6.70 1.94 -21.06
N ARG A 80 7.51 2.84 -20.48
CA ARG A 80 7.81 4.18 -21.03
C ARG A 80 9.08 4.21 -21.89
N LYS A 81 9.86 3.13 -21.94
CA LYS A 81 11.00 2.93 -22.85
C LYS A 81 10.56 2.16 -24.09
#